data_AF-A0A372FZQ6-F1
#
_entry.id   AF-A0A372FZQ6-F1
#
_cell.length_a   1.000
_cell.length_b   1.000
_cell.length_c   1.000
_cell.angle_alpha   90.00
_cell.angle_beta   90.00
_cell.angle_gamma   90.00
#
_symmetry.space_group_name_H-M   'P 1'
#
loop_
_entity.id
_entity.type
_entity.pdbx_description
1 polymer ?
#
loop_
_entity_poly.entity_id
_entity_poly.type
_entity_poly.pdbx_seq_one_letter_code
_entity_poly.pdbx_strand_id
1 'polypeptide(L)'
;MATSAQQRVAAFWDAHVEAWLGGDDHLPQQIEEWFDSYVGAGPGEVTRAGFPEPYHGDLLGLEHTPRMVVLGLNPGEFRPRFQGRDGIFAEEIRQLGAYSTWATTCPYNRPPWTLPEEMGRNKYYCARLEFTRRWLQDPAADHRDLLIFECYPWHSKAITAPLKPPPRIIEEFVWQPIAELPVQDVFAFGRPWDGVAQALGLPELGRLGAGGVDYGSVVPSRAVRLYALPSGQRLVVEWHAAAAGPPSAKETIVLREALSRG
;
A
#
# COMPACT_ATOMS: atom_id res chain seq x y z
N MET A 1 -20.69 -19.60 -9.40
CA MET A 1 -20.43 -18.35 -8.63
C MET A 1 -19.18 -17.75 -9.23
N ALA A 2 -19.19 -16.46 -9.61
CA ALA A 2 -17.99 -15.82 -10.11
C ALA A 2 -16.99 -15.64 -8.95
N THR A 3 -15.73 -16.00 -9.16
CA THR A 3 -14.64 -15.78 -8.18
C THR A 3 -14.49 -14.28 -7.94
N SER A 4 -14.46 -13.82 -6.69
CA SER A 4 -14.29 -12.40 -6.33
C SER A 4 -12.94 -11.84 -6.80
N ALA A 5 -12.81 -10.53 -6.93
CA ALA A 5 -11.55 -9.88 -7.29
C ALA A 5 -10.47 -10.15 -6.25
N GLN A 6 -10.80 -10.08 -4.96
CA GLN A 6 -9.89 -10.41 -3.86
C GLN A 6 -9.34 -11.83 -4.00
N GLN A 7 -10.20 -12.82 -4.25
CA GLN A 7 -9.78 -14.21 -4.44
C GLN A 7 -8.90 -14.40 -5.68
N ARG A 8 -9.22 -13.74 -6.81
CA ARG A 8 -8.41 -13.82 -8.03
C ARG A 8 -7.02 -13.24 -7.81
N VAL A 9 -6.93 -12.06 -7.18
CA VAL A 9 -5.68 -11.36 -6.93
C VAL A 9 -4.82 -12.13 -5.91
N ALA A 10 -5.41 -12.62 -4.81
CA ALA A 10 -4.68 -13.44 -3.85
C ALA A 10 -4.13 -14.71 -4.50
N ALA A 11 -4.96 -15.47 -5.22
CA ALA A 11 -4.53 -16.70 -5.88
C ALA A 11 -3.43 -16.46 -6.94
N PHE A 12 -3.51 -15.35 -7.67
CA PHE A 12 -2.45 -14.97 -8.62
C PHE A 12 -1.11 -14.76 -7.91
N TRP A 13 -1.11 -13.97 -6.84
CA TRP A 13 0.11 -13.66 -6.11
C TRP A 13 0.66 -14.85 -5.33
N ASP A 14 -0.20 -15.71 -4.79
CA ASP A 14 0.20 -16.96 -4.17
C ASP A 14 0.93 -17.85 -5.17
N ALA A 15 0.35 -18.08 -6.35
CA ALA A 15 0.96 -18.90 -7.39
C ALA A 15 2.27 -18.28 -7.91
N HIS A 16 2.30 -16.95 -8.10
CA HIS A 16 3.51 -16.27 -8.59
C HIS A 16 4.65 -16.30 -7.57
N VAL A 17 4.36 -16.03 -6.29
CA VAL A 17 5.34 -16.09 -5.21
C VAL A 17 5.79 -17.54 -4.98
N GLU A 18 4.90 -18.53 -5.03
CA GLU A 18 5.26 -19.95 -4.94
C GLU A 18 6.23 -20.36 -6.06
N ALA A 19 5.92 -20.01 -7.32
CA ALA A 19 6.81 -20.28 -8.45
C ALA A 19 8.19 -19.61 -8.26
N TRP A 20 8.19 -18.35 -7.80
CA TRP A 20 9.42 -17.64 -7.46
C TRP A 20 10.19 -18.33 -6.31
N LEU A 21 9.53 -18.80 -5.28
CA LEU A 21 10.17 -19.56 -4.21
C LEU A 21 10.72 -20.92 -4.70
N GLY A 22 10.14 -21.48 -5.76
CA GLY A 22 10.57 -22.70 -6.45
C GLY A 22 11.71 -22.51 -7.45
N GLY A 23 12.21 -21.28 -7.64
CA GLY A 23 13.32 -20.99 -8.54
C GLY A 23 12.92 -20.39 -9.89
N ASP A 24 11.63 -20.22 -10.16
CA ASP A 24 11.16 -19.51 -11.36
C ASP A 24 11.45 -18.00 -11.24
N ASP A 25 11.81 -17.36 -12.34
CA ASP A 25 12.02 -15.91 -12.39
C ASP A 25 11.25 -15.28 -13.57
N HIS A 26 10.36 -16.05 -14.19
CA HIS A 26 9.48 -15.57 -15.25
C HIS A 26 8.42 -14.63 -14.67
N LEU A 27 8.25 -13.47 -15.30
CA LEU A 27 7.13 -12.58 -15.05
C LEU A 27 6.04 -12.88 -16.08
N PRO A 28 4.84 -13.31 -15.66
CA PRO A 28 3.67 -13.30 -16.52
C PRO A 28 3.49 -11.92 -17.17
N GLN A 29 3.06 -11.89 -18.44
CA GLN A 29 2.96 -10.66 -19.24
C GLN A 29 2.25 -9.51 -18.50
N GLN A 30 1.19 -9.82 -17.74
CA GLN A 30 0.45 -8.83 -16.95
C GLN A 30 1.33 -8.10 -15.93
N ILE A 31 2.25 -8.79 -15.24
CA ILE A 31 3.11 -8.16 -14.24
C ILE A 31 4.46 -7.72 -14.83
N GLU A 32 4.89 -8.27 -15.97
CA GLU A 32 6.04 -7.77 -16.72
C GLU A 32 5.80 -6.32 -17.18
N GLU A 33 4.63 -6.03 -17.76
CA GLU A 33 4.26 -4.67 -18.14
C GLU A 33 4.20 -3.71 -16.93
N TRP A 34 3.79 -4.22 -15.76
CA TRP A 34 3.82 -3.43 -14.53
C TRP A 34 5.26 -3.14 -14.11
N PHE A 35 6.13 -4.15 -14.09
CA PHE A 35 7.54 -4.03 -13.74
C PHE A 35 8.25 -3.01 -14.64
N ASP A 36 8.10 -3.14 -15.96
CA ASP A 36 8.76 -2.31 -16.96
C ASP A 36 8.27 -0.86 -16.99
N SER A 37 7.09 -0.59 -16.43
CA SER A 37 6.52 0.77 -16.41
C SER A 37 7.25 1.74 -15.48
N TYR A 38 8.14 1.26 -14.62
CA TYR A 38 8.97 2.10 -13.75
C TYR A 38 10.46 1.81 -13.95
N VAL A 39 11.20 2.85 -14.32
CA VAL A 39 12.64 2.79 -14.55
C VAL A 39 13.32 3.81 -13.65
N GLY A 40 13.53 3.42 -12.39
CA GLY A 40 14.32 4.19 -11.45
C GLY A 40 15.83 3.99 -11.65
N ALA A 41 16.63 4.94 -11.16
CA ALA A 41 18.09 4.90 -11.21
C ALA A 41 18.71 4.95 -9.81
N GLY A 42 19.89 4.32 -9.65
CA GLY A 42 20.64 4.32 -8.39
C GLY A 42 19.81 3.77 -7.24
N PRO A 43 19.54 4.54 -6.16
CA PRO A 43 18.67 4.09 -5.07
C PRO A 43 17.25 3.69 -5.49
N GLY A 44 16.79 4.11 -6.68
CA GLY A 44 15.48 3.71 -7.21
C GLY A 44 15.50 2.57 -8.21
N GLU A 45 16.65 1.95 -8.48
CA GLU A 45 16.71 0.71 -9.26
C GLU A 45 15.88 -0.37 -8.55
N VAL A 46 15.02 -1.02 -9.34
CA VAL A 46 14.16 -2.10 -8.86
C VAL A 46 14.92 -3.41 -8.93
N THR A 47 14.73 -4.24 -7.92
CA THR A 47 15.29 -5.61 -7.90
C THR A 47 14.20 -6.67 -7.88
N ARG A 48 14.46 -7.79 -8.57
CA ARG A 48 13.68 -9.03 -8.54
C ARG A 48 14.33 -10.10 -7.65
N ALA A 49 15.37 -9.72 -6.90
CA ALA A 49 16.07 -10.61 -5.96
C ALA A 49 15.25 -10.93 -4.69
N GLY A 50 14.21 -10.15 -4.41
CA GLY A 50 13.19 -10.46 -3.42
C GLY A 50 11.85 -10.78 -4.08
N PHE A 51 10.99 -11.51 -3.37
CA PHE A 51 9.64 -11.77 -3.84
C PHE A 51 8.84 -10.45 -3.92
N PRO A 52 7.89 -10.32 -4.86
CA PRO A 52 7.03 -9.15 -4.91
C PRO A 52 6.08 -9.10 -3.71
N GLU A 53 5.83 -7.89 -3.21
CA GLU A 53 4.93 -7.62 -2.08
C GLU A 53 3.82 -6.64 -2.50
N PRO A 54 2.78 -7.12 -3.20
CA PRO A 54 1.66 -6.30 -3.68
C PRO A 54 0.78 -5.72 -2.57
N TYR A 55 0.67 -6.40 -1.43
CA TYR A 55 -0.15 -5.94 -0.32
C TYR A 55 0.31 -6.50 1.03
N HIS A 56 -0.08 -5.85 2.11
CA HIS A 56 0.15 -6.33 3.47
C HIS A 56 -1.13 -6.21 4.28
N GLY A 57 -1.52 -7.29 4.97
CA GLY A 57 -2.80 -7.39 5.67
C GLY A 57 -3.71 -8.46 5.07
N ASP A 58 -4.91 -8.58 5.65
CA ASP A 58 -5.86 -9.65 5.34
C ASP A 58 -6.76 -9.29 4.15
N LEU A 59 -6.22 -9.40 2.93
CA LEU A 59 -6.95 -9.11 1.69
C LEU A 59 -8.24 -9.95 1.55
N LEU A 60 -8.20 -11.19 2.01
CA LEU A 60 -9.30 -12.15 1.86
C LEU A 60 -10.29 -12.11 3.03
N GLY A 61 -10.01 -11.31 4.07
CA GLY A 61 -10.81 -11.26 5.29
C GLY A 61 -10.92 -12.62 6.01
N LEU A 62 -9.87 -13.44 5.95
CA LEU A 62 -9.84 -14.79 6.56
C LEU A 62 -9.93 -14.73 8.08
N GLU A 63 -9.26 -13.76 8.68
CA GLU A 63 -9.27 -13.49 10.12
C GLU A 63 -10.15 -12.28 10.45
N HIS A 64 -10.06 -11.22 9.65
CA HIS A 64 -10.75 -9.96 9.88
C HIS A 64 -10.89 -9.16 8.58
N THR A 65 -12.09 -8.64 8.30
CA THR A 65 -12.28 -7.74 7.15
C THR A 65 -11.60 -6.40 7.42
N PRO A 66 -10.64 -5.96 6.58
CA PRO A 66 -9.98 -4.67 6.76
C PRO A 66 -10.97 -3.49 6.76
N ARG A 67 -10.74 -2.55 7.67
CA ARG A 67 -11.56 -1.33 7.85
C ARG A 67 -10.85 -0.07 7.37
N MET A 68 -9.58 -0.19 7.00
CA MET A 68 -8.74 0.89 6.51
C MET A 68 -7.87 0.37 5.36
N VAL A 69 -7.83 1.12 4.26
CA VAL A 69 -6.92 0.86 3.15
C VAL A 69 -5.96 2.03 2.98
N VAL A 70 -4.66 1.73 2.98
CA VAL A 70 -3.60 2.69 2.70
C VAL A 70 -2.81 2.24 1.49
N LEU A 71 -2.40 3.18 0.64
CA LEU A 71 -1.57 2.89 -0.52
C LEU A 71 -0.11 3.27 -0.25
N GLY A 72 0.79 2.33 -0.49
CA GLY A 72 2.24 2.51 -0.48
C GLY A 72 2.81 2.66 -1.89
N LEU A 73 3.94 3.34 -2.05
CA LEU A 73 4.54 3.49 -3.38
C LEU A 73 5.26 2.22 -3.82
N ASN A 74 5.98 1.59 -2.89
CA ASN A 74 6.62 0.30 -3.03
C ASN A 74 7.00 -0.27 -1.65
N PRO A 75 7.37 -1.56 -1.55
CA PRO A 75 7.75 -2.20 -0.28
C PRO A 75 9.05 -1.67 0.36
N GLY A 76 9.79 -0.80 -0.32
CA GLY A 76 11.04 -0.22 0.17
C GLY A 76 12.27 -1.08 -0.14
N GLU A 77 13.36 -0.80 0.59
CA GLU A 77 14.68 -1.38 0.34
C GLU A 77 14.68 -2.90 0.53
N PHE A 78 15.23 -3.61 -0.46
CA PHE A 78 15.42 -5.05 -0.39
C PHE A 78 16.36 -5.45 0.76
N ARG A 79 15.93 -6.40 1.58
CA ARG A 79 16.68 -7.01 2.69
C ARG A 79 16.89 -8.50 2.40
N PRO A 80 18.02 -8.91 1.80
CA PRO A 80 18.25 -10.29 1.37
C PRO A 80 17.98 -11.35 2.45
N ARG A 81 18.37 -11.07 3.70
CA ARG A 81 18.15 -11.95 4.86
C ARG A 81 16.68 -12.27 5.12
N PHE A 82 15.78 -11.35 4.79
CA PHE A 82 14.35 -11.48 5.01
C PHE A 82 13.62 -11.86 3.72
N GLN A 83 13.86 -11.12 2.65
CA GLN A 83 13.06 -11.15 1.42
C GLN A 83 13.65 -12.00 0.30
N GLY A 84 14.90 -12.46 0.43
CA GLY A 84 15.51 -13.35 -0.58
C GLY A 84 14.84 -14.72 -0.62
N ARG A 85 15.10 -15.51 -1.68
CA ARG A 85 14.50 -16.85 -1.89
C ARG A 85 14.76 -17.82 -0.73
N ASP A 86 15.89 -17.65 -0.04
CA ASP A 86 16.28 -18.44 1.13
C ASP A 86 16.23 -17.59 2.42
N GLY A 87 15.54 -16.45 2.36
CA GLY A 87 15.36 -15.53 3.48
C GLY A 87 14.30 -16.00 4.47
N ILE A 88 14.23 -15.32 5.61
CA ILE A 88 13.31 -15.64 6.70
C ILE A 88 11.86 -15.66 6.23
N PHE A 89 11.42 -14.63 5.49
CA PHE A 89 10.03 -14.53 5.04
C PHE A 89 9.71 -15.55 3.95
N ALA A 90 10.67 -15.88 3.08
CA ALA A 90 10.51 -16.94 2.11
C ALA A 90 10.25 -18.30 2.79
N GLU A 91 10.99 -18.61 3.86
CA GLU A 91 10.76 -19.82 4.65
C GLU A 91 9.40 -19.79 5.37
N GLU A 92 9.01 -18.66 5.95
CA GLU A 92 7.68 -18.51 6.57
C GLU A 92 6.56 -18.70 5.55
N ILE A 93 6.67 -18.15 4.34
CA ILE A 93 5.68 -18.35 3.27
C ILE A 93 5.56 -19.83 2.92
N ARG A 94 6.68 -20.56 2.78
CA ARG A 94 6.66 -22.02 2.54
C ARG A 94 5.97 -22.78 3.68
N GLN A 95 6.23 -22.42 4.93
CA GLN A 95 5.64 -23.07 6.10
C GLN A 95 4.13 -22.79 6.24
N LEU A 96 3.71 -21.56 5.91
CA LEU A 96 2.30 -21.14 5.93
C LEU A 96 1.53 -21.57 4.67
N GLY A 97 2.24 -21.98 3.62
CA GLY A 97 1.71 -22.53 2.37
C GLY A 97 1.28 -21.50 1.33
N ALA A 98 1.21 -20.20 1.67
CA ALA A 98 0.78 -19.15 0.74
C ALA A 98 1.28 -17.77 1.16
N TYR A 99 1.47 -16.87 0.19
CA TYR A 99 1.82 -15.48 0.42
C TYR A 99 0.69 -14.74 1.14
N SER A 100 -0.56 -14.97 0.73
CA SER A 100 -1.74 -14.33 1.32
C SER A 100 -1.86 -14.63 2.82
N THR A 101 -1.55 -15.87 3.23
CA THR A 101 -1.52 -16.27 4.65
C THR A 101 -0.37 -15.61 5.38
N TRP A 102 0.82 -15.57 4.79
CA TRP A 102 1.96 -14.88 5.38
C TRP A 102 1.71 -13.38 5.58
N ALA A 103 1.05 -12.73 4.63
CA ALA A 103 0.73 -11.30 4.66
C ALA A 103 -0.17 -10.91 5.85
N THR A 104 -1.01 -11.82 6.38
CA THR A 104 -1.84 -11.55 7.57
C THR A 104 -1.02 -11.45 8.85
N THR A 105 0.16 -12.10 8.90
CA THR A 105 0.98 -12.22 10.12
C THR A 105 1.72 -10.95 10.52
N CYS A 106 1.61 -9.89 9.72
CA CYS A 106 2.27 -8.60 9.93
C CYS A 106 3.78 -8.72 10.20
N PRO A 107 4.51 -9.36 9.26
CA PRO A 107 5.92 -9.75 9.40
C PRO A 107 6.83 -8.56 9.77
N TYR A 108 6.49 -7.36 9.30
CA TYR A 108 7.22 -6.12 9.53
C TYR A 108 7.04 -5.47 10.91
N ASN A 109 6.11 -5.98 11.73
CA ASN A 109 5.82 -5.49 13.08
C ASN A 109 6.02 -6.57 14.16
N ARG A 110 6.66 -7.69 13.83
CA ARG A 110 7.00 -8.75 14.78
C ARG A 110 8.46 -9.20 14.66
N PRO A 111 8.99 -9.92 15.65
CA PRO A 111 10.25 -10.63 15.48
C PRO A 111 10.17 -11.64 14.32
N PRO A 112 11.27 -11.87 13.59
CA PRO A 112 12.60 -11.31 13.84
C PRO A 112 12.82 -9.89 13.30
N TRP A 113 11.94 -9.35 12.45
CA TRP A 113 12.11 -8.02 11.86
C TRP A 113 12.32 -6.93 12.92
N THR A 114 11.48 -6.93 13.97
CA THR A 114 11.52 -5.89 15.00
C THR A 114 12.63 -6.06 16.04
N LEU A 115 13.48 -7.09 15.93
CA LEU A 115 14.61 -7.25 16.84
C LEU A 115 15.58 -6.06 16.70
N PRO A 116 16.12 -5.50 17.81
CA PRO A 116 17.03 -4.35 17.76
C PRO A 116 18.27 -4.56 16.89
N GLU A 117 18.77 -5.79 16.82
CA GLU A 117 19.93 -6.22 16.02
C GLU A 117 19.62 -6.43 14.54
N GLU A 118 18.34 -6.46 14.16
CA GLU A 118 17.88 -6.59 12.77
C GLU A 118 17.44 -5.21 12.23
N MET A 119 16.12 -4.97 12.12
CA MET A 119 15.57 -3.71 11.60
C MET A 119 15.03 -2.80 12.70
N GLY A 120 14.76 -3.35 13.89
CA GLY A 120 14.14 -2.65 15.00
C GLY A 120 12.71 -2.17 14.68
N ARG A 121 12.26 -1.15 15.40
CA ARG A 121 10.89 -0.63 15.28
C ARG A 121 10.61 -0.10 13.88
N ASN A 122 9.63 -0.69 13.19
CA ASN A 122 9.18 -0.22 11.88
C ASN A 122 8.31 1.05 12.00
N LYS A 123 8.95 2.22 11.85
CA LYS A 123 8.28 3.53 11.96
C LYS A 123 7.21 3.75 10.89
N TYR A 124 7.41 3.19 9.68
CA TYR A 124 6.45 3.32 8.58
C TYR A 124 5.12 2.70 8.98
N TYR A 125 5.13 1.43 9.36
CA TYR A 125 3.94 0.71 9.79
C TYR A 125 3.32 1.27 11.07
N CYS A 126 4.14 1.61 12.07
CA CYS A 126 3.63 2.22 13.30
C CYS A 126 2.80 3.49 13.02
N ALA A 127 3.29 4.35 12.12
CA ALA A 127 2.59 5.58 11.78
C ALA A 127 1.25 5.33 11.07
N ARG A 128 1.19 4.33 10.17
CA ARG A 128 -0.08 3.96 9.49
C ARG A 128 -1.06 3.34 10.48
N LEU A 129 -0.61 2.47 11.37
CA LEU A 129 -1.46 1.89 12.41
C LEU A 129 -1.99 2.95 13.40
N GLU A 130 -1.15 3.90 13.80
CA GLU A 130 -1.59 5.05 14.60
C GLU A 130 -2.64 5.89 13.88
N PHE A 131 -2.47 6.10 12.56
CA PHE A 131 -3.47 6.78 11.74
C PHE A 131 -4.77 5.98 11.65
N THR A 132 -4.71 4.66 11.43
CA THR A 132 -5.88 3.76 11.42
C THR A 132 -6.71 3.93 12.69
N ARG A 133 -6.08 3.85 13.86
CA ARG A 133 -6.75 4.05 15.16
C ARG A 133 -7.43 5.40 15.29
N ARG A 134 -6.75 6.47 14.86
CA ARG A 134 -7.29 7.85 14.93
C ARG A 134 -8.45 8.05 13.96
N TRP A 135 -8.32 7.54 12.74
CA TRP A 135 -9.33 7.66 11.69
C TRP A 135 -10.60 6.92 12.07
N LEU A 136 -10.47 5.65 12.46
CA LEU A 136 -11.58 4.80 12.90
C LEU A 136 -12.15 5.18 14.28
N GLN A 137 -11.49 6.09 15.01
CA GLN A 137 -11.80 6.42 16.40
C GLN A 137 -11.79 5.20 17.33
N ASP A 138 -10.93 4.24 17.01
CA ASP A 138 -10.87 2.94 17.64
C ASP A 138 -9.44 2.69 18.12
N PRO A 139 -9.14 2.90 19.42
CA PRO A 139 -7.81 2.64 19.95
C PRO A 139 -7.45 1.15 19.98
N ALA A 140 -8.45 0.26 19.89
CA ALA A 140 -8.24 -1.18 19.86
C ALA A 140 -7.92 -1.69 18.44
N ALA A 141 -8.15 -0.88 17.40
CA ALA A 141 -7.78 -1.24 16.04
C ALA A 141 -6.30 -1.64 15.97
N ASP A 142 -6.04 -2.74 15.28
CA ASP A 142 -4.73 -3.32 15.13
C ASP A 142 -4.36 -3.49 13.65
N HIS A 143 -3.35 -4.30 13.38
CA HIS A 143 -2.84 -4.48 12.04
C HIS A 143 -3.82 -5.22 11.12
N ARG A 144 -4.77 -5.97 11.67
CA ARG A 144 -5.80 -6.68 10.91
C ARG A 144 -6.86 -5.72 10.36
N ASP A 145 -7.04 -4.55 10.97
CA ASP A 145 -7.91 -3.49 10.45
C ASP A 145 -7.28 -2.77 9.23
N LEU A 146 -5.97 -2.89 9.03
CA LEU A 146 -5.20 -2.13 8.03
C LEU A 146 -4.74 -3.05 6.88
N LEU A 147 -5.18 -2.72 5.67
CA LEU A 147 -4.65 -3.28 4.44
C LEU A 147 -3.79 -2.23 3.72
N ILE A 148 -2.55 -2.58 3.39
CA ILE A 148 -1.68 -1.75 2.57
C ILE A 148 -1.60 -2.35 1.18
N PHE A 149 -1.82 -1.56 0.13
CA PHE A 149 -1.55 -1.95 -1.26
C PHE A 149 -0.38 -1.15 -1.81
N GLU A 150 0.57 -1.82 -2.44
CA GLU A 150 1.73 -1.17 -3.05
C GLU A 150 1.46 -0.84 -4.53
N CYS A 151 1.76 0.40 -4.93
CA CYS A 151 1.64 0.84 -6.32
C CYS A 151 2.59 0.09 -7.25
N TYR A 152 3.74 -0.33 -6.73
CA TYR A 152 4.69 -1.21 -7.39
C TYR A 152 5.16 -2.25 -6.39
N PRO A 153 4.90 -3.55 -6.61
CA PRO A 153 5.17 -4.60 -5.63
C PRO A 153 6.65 -4.96 -5.47
N TRP A 154 7.59 -4.26 -6.13
CA TRP A 154 9.01 -4.61 -6.11
C TRP A 154 9.88 -3.64 -5.31
N HIS A 155 10.99 -4.16 -4.83
CA HIS A 155 11.87 -3.45 -3.92
C HIS A 155 12.75 -2.42 -4.61
N SER A 156 12.82 -1.25 -4.01
CA SER A 156 13.79 -0.20 -4.31
C SER A 156 13.96 0.68 -3.07
N LYS A 157 15.14 1.28 -2.89
CA LYS A 157 15.44 2.10 -1.70
C LYS A 157 14.72 3.45 -1.72
N ALA A 158 14.41 3.97 -2.90
CA ALA A 158 13.69 5.23 -3.08
C ALA A 158 12.92 5.26 -4.40
N ILE A 159 11.95 6.15 -4.50
CA ILE A 159 11.32 6.48 -5.79
C ILE A 159 12.12 7.62 -6.43
N THR A 160 12.81 7.33 -7.54
CA THR A 160 13.70 8.29 -8.22
C THR A 160 13.22 8.69 -9.62
N ALA A 161 12.16 8.06 -10.12
CA ALA A 161 11.52 8.38 -11.39
C ALA A 161 10.00 8.55 -11.21
N PRO A 162 9.30 9.21 -12.17
CA PRO A 162 7.85 9.27 -12.17
C PRO A 162 7.22 7.86 -12.23
N LEU A 163 6.21 7.63 -11.41
CA LEU A 163 5.41 6.41 -11.40
C LEU A 163 4.27 6.53 -12.41
N LYS A 164 4.22 5.62 -13.38
CA LYS A 164 3.21 5.60 -14.46
C LYS A 164 2.70 4.17 -14.68
N PRO A 165 2.03 3.58 -13.67
CA PRO A 165 1.61 2.20 -13.78
C PRO A 165 0.54 2.04 -14.86
N PRO A 166 0.50 0.92 -15.59
CA PRO A 166 -0.50 0.72 -16.65
C PRO A 166 -1.90 0.66 -16.04
N PRO A 167 -2.87 1.49 -16.49
CA PRO A 167 -4.18 1.60 -15.86
C PRO A 167 -4.93 0.26 -15.76
N ARG A 168 -4.81 -0.60 -16.78
CA ARG A 168 -5.44 -1.93 -16.81
C ARG A 168 -4.98 -2.84 -15.66
N ILE A 169 -3.71 -2.71 -15.27
CA ILE A 169 -3.10 -3.54 -14.23
C ILE A 169 -3.51 -3.03 -12.85
N ILE A 170 -3.48 -1.71 -12.63
CA ILE A 170 -3.93 -1.13 -11.36
C ILE A 170 -5.43 -1.38 -11.17
N GLU A 171 -6.23 -1.31 -12.24
CA GLU A 171 -7.64 -1.71 -12.19
C GLU A 171 -7.81 -3.14 -11.68
N GLU A 172 -7.12 -4.11 -12.30
CA GLU A 172 -7.24 -5.53 -11.97
C GLU A 172 -6.69 -5.88 -10.58
N PHE A 173 -5.48 -5.42 -10.26
CA PHE A 173 -4.74 -5.87 -9.08
C PHE A 173 -4.90 -4.98 -7.85
N VAL A 174 -5.44 -3.77 -7.99
CA VAL A 174 -5.55 -2.80 -6.88
C VAL A 174 -6.98 -2.29 -6.72
N TRP A 175 -7.60 -1.72 -7.76
CA TRP A 175 -8.92 -1.11 -7.62
C TRP A 175 -10.06 -2.10 -7.46
N GLN A 176 -10.10 -3.17 -8.27
CA GLN A 176 -11.12 -4.20 -8.14
C GLN A 176 -11.14 -4.90 -6.77
N PRO A 177 -10.00 -5.34 -6.18
CA PRO A 177 -10.04 -5.94 -4.85
C PRO A 177 -10.40 -4.93 -3.74
N ILE A 178 -10.01 -3.65 -3.87
CA ILE A 178 -10.40 -2.60 -2.92
C ILE A 178 -11.90 -2.29 -3.01
N ALA A 179 -12.49 -2.39 -4.20
CA ALA A 179 -13.93 -2.18 -4.44
C ALA A 179 -14.82 -3.13 -3.66
N GLU A 180 -14.30 -4.31 -3.29
CA GLU A 180 -15.03 -5.33 -2.53
C GLU A 180 -14.93 -5.10 -1.00
N LEU A 181 -14.12 -4.15 -0.54
CA LEU A 181 -13.97 -3.82 0.87
C LEU A 181 -15.01 -2.79 1.34
N PRO A 182 -15.53 -2.90 2.58
CA PRO A 182 -16.51 -1.97 3.13
C PRO A 182 -15.86 -0.67 3.63
N VAL A 183 -15.01 -0.05 2.83
CA VAL A 183 -14.35 1.23 3.12
C VAL A 183 -14.81 2.30 2.15
N GLN A 184 -15.00 3.53 2.64
CA GLN A 184 -15.37 4.67 1.79
C GLN A 184 -14.14 5.41 1.25
N ASP A 185 -13.13 5.57 2.10
CA ASP A 185 -11.92 6.33 1.82
C ASP A 185 -10.70 5.41 1.75
N VAL A 186 -9.91 5.57 0.69
CA VAL A 186 -8.61 4.92 0.47
C VAL A 186 -7.53 5.99 0.61
N PHE A 187 -6.56 5.78 1.49
CA PHE A 187 -5.58 6.83 1.82
C PHE A 187 -4.25 6.62 1.12
N ALA A 188 -3.66 7.70 0.63
CA ALA A 188 -2.30 7.68 0.09
C ALA A 188 -1.51 8.87 0.65
N PHE A 189 -0.31 8.60 1.18
CA PHE A 189 0.51 9.64 1.80
C PHE A 189 1.74 9.94 0.96
N GLY A 190 1.94 11.21 0.65
CA GLY A 190 3.06 11.72 -0.14
C GLY A 190 2.66 12.18 -1.53
N ARG A 191 3.33 13.24 -1.99
CA ARG A 191 3.08 13.89 -3.29
C ARG A 191 3.14 12.94 -4.51
N PRO A 192 3.99 11.89 -4.57
CA PRO A 192 4.00 11.01 -5.74
C PRO A 192 2.64 10.40 -6.09
N TRP A 193 1.76 10.17 -5.10
CA TRP A 193 0.42 9.65 -5.34
C TRP A 193 -0.52 10.60 -6.10
N ASP A 194 -0.32 11.91 -5.99
CA ASP A 194 -1.02 12.91 -6.82
C ASP A 194 -0.64 12.72 -8.30
N GLY A 195 0.64 12.50 -8.57
CA GLY A 195 1.13 12.17 -9.91
C GLY A 195 0.60 10.83 -10.43
N VAL A 196 0.53 9.80 -9.59
CA VAL A 196 -0.04 8.49 -9.95
C VAL A 196 -1.52 8.61 -10.29
N ALA A 197 -2.31 9.29 -9.45
CA ALA A 197 -3.74 9.49 -9.69
C ALA A 197 -4.01 10.22 -11.03
N GLN A 198 -3.21 11.24 -11.33
CA GLN A 198 -3.28 11.95 -12.61
C GLN A 198 -2.86 11.07 -13.80
N ALA A 199 -1.79 10.27 -13.65
CA ALA A 199 -1.33 9.35 -14.70
C ALA A 199 -2.35 8.24 -15.01
N LEU A 200 -3.10 7.81 -13.99
CA LEU A 200 -4.22 6.87 -14.12
C LEU A 200 -5.49 7.52 -14.67
N GLY A 201 -5.52 8.85 -14.83
CA GLY A 201 -6.67 9.58 -15.33
C GLY A 201 -7.86 9.58 -14.36
N LEU A 202 -7.61 9.45 -13.05
CA LEU A 202 -8.69 9.45 -12.06
C LEU A 202 -9.40 10.81 -12.01
N PRO A 203 -10.74 10.86 -12.03
CA PRO A 203 -11.48 12.12 -11.91
C PRO A 203 -11.22 12.80 -10.58
N GLU A 204 -10.81 14.07 -10.60
CA GLU A 204 -10.64 14.86 -9.38
C GLU A 204 -12.01 15.27 -8.81
N LEU A 205 -12.25 14.97 -7.54
CA LEU A 205 -13.45 15.33 -6.80
C LEU A 205 -13.30 16.67 -6.07
N GLY A 206 -12.07 17.02 -5.69
CA GLY A 206 -11.81 18.27 -4.99
C GLY A 206 -10.42 18.38 -4.39
N ARG A 207 -10.15 19.56 -3.82
CA ARG A 207 -8.86 19.95 -3.24
C ARG A 207 -9.09 20.61 -1.88
N LEU A 208 -8.33 20.20 -0.87
CA LEU A 208 -8.29 20.85 0.44
C LEU A 208 -6.88 21.35 0.77
N GLY A 209 -6.79 22.42 1.56
CA GLY A 209 -5.54 23.04 1.98
C GLY A 209 -4.82 23.76 0.84
N ALA A 210 -3.51 23.59 0.73
CA ALA A 210 -2.70 24.25 -0.28
C ALA A 210 -3.18 23.94 -1.72
N GLY A 211 -3.60 25.01 -2.42
CA GLY A 211 -4.18 24.93 -3.76
C GLY A 211 -5.62 24.42 -3.81
N GLY A 212 -6.34 24.46 -2.68
CA GLY A 212 -7.74 24.06 -2.55
C GLY A 212 -8.51 24.89 -1.53
N VAL A 213 -9.63 24.34 -1.05
CA VAL A 213 -10.46 24.97 -0.03
C VAL A 213 -9.77 24.86 1.33
N ASP A 214 -9.72 25.96 2.08
CA ASP A 214 -9.26 25.92 3.47
C ASP A 214 -10.21 25.06 4.30
N TYR A 215 -9.62 24.09 5.03
CA TYR A 215 -10.35 23.16 5.88
C TYR A 215 -9.88 23.23 7.35
N GLY A 216 -9.04 24.21 7.71
CA GLY A 216 -8.61 24.44 9.09
C GLY A 216 -7.31 23.74 9.49
N SER A 217 -6.56 23.18 8.54
CA SER A 217 -5.22 22.63 8.82
C SER A 217 -4.27 23.73 9.27
N VAL A 218 -3.54 23.51 10.36
CA VAL A 218 -2.54 24.48 10.85
C VAL A 218 -1.21 24.38 10.12
N VAL A 219 -1.06 23.41 9.21
CA VAL A 219 0.13 23.19 8.39
C VAL A 219 -0.06 23.90 7.03
N PRO A 220 0.60 25.06 6.77
CA PRO A 220 0.29 25.86 5.58
C PRO A 220 0.60 25.17 4.25
N SER A 221 1.58 24.26 4.24
CA SER A 221 1.98 23.51 3.05
C SER A 221 1.18 22.23 2.83
N ARG A 222 0.21 21.93 3.70
CA ARG A 222 -0.58 20.70 3.61
C ARG A 222 -1.55 20.78 2.45
N ALA A 223 -1.52 19.77 1.59
CA ALA A 223 -2.43 19.62 0.48
C ALA A 223 -3.12 18.26 0.59
N VAL A 224 -4.41 18.27 0.27
CA VAL A 224 -5.22 17.07 0.07
C VAL A 224 -5.81 17.13 -1.32
N ARG A 225 -5.76 16.02 -2.06
CA ARG A 225 -6.46 15.83 -3.32
C ARG A 225 -7.39 14.64 -3.20
N LEU A 226 -8.59 14.81 -3.70
CA LEU A 226 -9.64 13.80 -3.68
C LEU A 226 -9.87 13.34 -5.11
N TYR A 227 -9.85 12.02 -5.32
CA TYR A 227 -10.13 11.41 -6.62
C TYR A 227 -11.22 10.37 -6.51
N ALA A 228 -12.04 10.24 -7.54
CA ALA A 228 -13.02 9.16 -7.66
C ALA A 228 -12.31 7.87 -8.09
N LEU A 229 -12.55 6.79 -7.34
CA LEU A 229 -12.20 5.45 -7.78
C LEU A 229 -13.34 4.86 -8.63
N PRO A 230 -13.06 3.91 -9.54
CA PRO A 230 -14.07 3.28 -10.39
C PRO A 230 -15.24 2.65 -9.63
N SER A 231 -15.00 2.21 -8.40
CA SER A 231 -16.00 1.66 -7.47
C SER A 231 -16.94 2.69 -6.84
N GLY A 232 -16.68 3.99 -7.00
CA GLY A 232 -17.35 5.06 -6.27
C GLY A 232 -16.73 5.38 -4.90
N GLN A 233 -15.74 4.61 -4.45
CA GLN A 233 -14.90 4.97 -3.31
C GLN A 233 -14.06 6.21 -3.62
N ARG A 234 -13.53 6.85 -2.59
CA ARG A 234 -12.71 8.06 -2.71
C ARG A 234 -11.25 7.77 -2.38
N LEU A 235 -10.36 8.11 -3.30
CA LEU A 235 -8.92 8.17 -3.02
C LEU A 235 -8.59 9.54 -2.40
N VAL A 236 -8.00 9.52 -1.20
CA VAL A 236 -7.56 10.68 -0.45
C VAL A 236 -6.04 10.73 -0.44
N VAL A 237 -5.48 11.64 -1.24
CA VAL A 237 -4.02 11.84 -1.32
C VAL A 237 -3.63 13.04 -0.45
N GLU A 238 -2.84 12.81 0.59
CA GLU A 238 -2.34 13.87 1.49
C GLU A 238 -0.82 13.99 1.44
N TRP A 239 -0.30 15.22 1.43
CA TRP A 239 1.11 15.49 1.68
C TRP A 239 1.35 16.88 2.27
N HIS A 240 2.56 17.11 2.78
CA HIS A 240 3.06 18.45 3.09
C HIS A 240 4.57 18.54 2.84
N ALA A 241 5.12 19.75 2.83
CA ALA A 241 6.53 19.96 2.43
C ALA A 241 7.56 19.27 3.34
N ALA A 242 7.19 18.96 4.59
CA ALA A 242 8.11 18.43 5.60
C ALA A 242 7.99 16.91 5.81
N ALA A 243 6.95 16.24 5.31
CA ALA A 243 6.81 14.78 5.45
C ALA A 243 5.83 14.17 4.44
N ALA A 244 6.03 12.87 4.20
CA ALA A 244 5.13 11.98 3.46
C ALA A 244 4.43 10.96 4.40
N GLY A 245 4.32 11.30 5.68
CA GLY A 245 3.66 10.46 6.69
C GLY A 245 2.21 10.86 6.91
N PRO A 246 1.42 10.00 7.58
CA PRO A 246 0.05 10.31 7.99
C PRO A 246 -0.04 11.55 8.89
N PRO A 247 -1.21 12.18 8.97
CA PRO A 247 -1.43 13.40 9.75
C PRO A 247 -1.29 13.13 11.25
N SER A 248 -0.97 14.20 12.00
CA SER A 248 -1.00 14.16 13.47
C SER A 248 -2.43 13.98 13.98
N ALA A 249 -2.62 13.62 15.26
CA ALA A 249 -3.95 13.43 15.84
C ALA A 249 -4.90 14.62 15.64
N LYS A 250 -4.42 15.86 15.84
CA LYS A 250 -5.22 17.07 15.64
C LYS A 250 -5.63 17.24 14.18
N GLU A 251 -4.68 17.02 13.28
CA GLU A 251 -4.90 17.14 11.85
C GLU A 251 -5.81 16.03 11.30
N THR A 252 -5.75 14.81 11.86
CA THR A 252 -6.67 13.72 11.50
C THR A 252 -8.12 14.09 11.79
N ILE A 253 -8.38 14.74 12.93
CA ILE A 253 -9.74 15.19 13.30
C ILE A 253 -10.25 16.21 12.29
N VAL A 254 -9.44 17.23 12.00
CA VAL A 254 -9.79 18.31 11.07
C VAL A 254 -10.03 17.76 9.66
N LEU A 255 -9.17 16.84 9.18
CA LEU A 255 -9.35 16.18 7.90
C LEU A 255 -10.65 15.37 7.86
N ARG A 256 -10.95 14.58 8.89
CA ARG A 256 -12.17 13.77 8.94
C ARG A 256 -13.42 14.63 8.90
N GLU A 257 -13.46 15.72 9.68
CA GLU A 257 -14.57 16.66 9.68
C GLU A 257 -14.79 17.30 8.30
N ALA A 258 -13.71 17.62 7.59
CA ALA A 258 -13.79 18.16 6.23
C ALA A 258 -14.35 17.12 5.24
N LEU A 259 -13.89 15.87 5.34
CA LEU A 259 -14.31 14.78 4.47
C LEU A 259 -15.74 14.27 4.71
N SER A 260 -16.33 14.54 5.87
CA SER A 260 -17.74 14.24 6.17
C SER A 260 -18.73 15.31 5.70
N ARG A 261 -18.25 16.51 5.34
CA ARG A 261 -19.10 17.66 4.93
C ARG A 261 -19.31 17.77 3.42
N GLY A 262 -18.52 17.06 2.62
CA GLY A 262 -18.58 17.06 1.15
C GLY A 262 -18.84 15.66 0.63
#